data_AF-A0A4Q0ISQ1-F1
#
_entry.id   AF-A0A4Q0ISQ1-F1
#
_cell.length_a   1.000
_cell.length_b   1.000
_cell.length_c   1.000
_cell.angle_alpha   90.00
_cell.angle_beta   90.00
_cell.angle_gamma   90.00
#
_symmetry.space_group_name_H-M   'P 1'
#
loop_
_entity.id
_entity.type
_entity.pdbx_description
1 polymer ?
#
loop_
_entity_poly.entity_id
_entity_poly.type
_entity_poly.pdbx_seq_one_letter_code
_entity_poly.pdbx_strand_id
1 'polypeptide(L)'
;MTATTCSSTATGMRGIRRSFDPYRRPASPASKGDRPICYGDRLFARLVMHGRTVVELTVNSVNDLSELWGELRRHCRGIRGLAKLYLRNASRGWSMERPMMLYPA
;
A
#
# COMPACT_ATOMS: atom_id res chain seq x y z
N MET A 1 38.93 16.83 33.70
CA MET A 1 37.49 16.56 33.87
C MET A 1 36.73 17.55 33.00
N THR A 2 36.12 17.07 31.91
CA THR A 2 35.52 17.89 30.85
C THR A 2 34.10 18.29 31.22
N ALA A 3 33.86 19.61 31.36
CA ALA A 3 32.52 20.18 31.51
C ALA A 3 31.93 20.51 30.13
N THR A 4 30.75 19.96 29.88
CA THR A 4 29.88 20.22 28.73
C THR A 4 29.53 21.70 28.65
N THR A 5 29.90 22.36 27.54
CA THR A 5 29.39 23.69 27.22
C THR A 5 28.25 23.55 26.21
N CYS A 6 27.06 23.89 26.69
CA CYS A 6 25.88 24.16 25.89
C CYS A 6 26.03 25.51 25.18
N SER A 7 25.45 25.65 23.98
CA SER A 7 24.62 26.78 23.54
C SER A 7 24.72 27.00 22.02
N SER A 8 23.57 27.15 21.38
CA SER A 8 23.25 28.38 20.65
C SER A 8 21.83 28.28 20.09
N THR A 9 21.00 29.12 20.70
CA THR A 9 19.67 29.60 20.35
C THR A 9 19.48 30.00 18.89
N ALA A 10 18.32 29.70 18.32
CA ALA A 10 17.57 30.67 17.52
C ALA A 10 16.10 30.23 17.32
N THR A 11 15.23 31.02 17.93
CA THR A 11 13.79 31.10 17.73
C THR A 11 13.38 31.13 16.25
N GLY A 12 12.45 30.25 15.88
CA GLY A 12 11.77 30.31 14.59
C GLY A 12 10.40 29.64 14.68
N MET A 13 9.38 30.39 15.12
CA MET A 13 7.99 29.98 14.89
C MET A 13 7.72 29.97 13.38
N ARG A 14 7.53 28.78 12.79
CA ARG A 14 6.86 28.57 11.50
C ARG A 14 5.99 27.31 11.67
N GLY A 15 4.67 27.39 11.88
CA GLY A 15 3.73 28.24 11.16
C GLY A 15 3.45 27.61 9.79
N ILE A 16 2.55 26.63 9.78
CA ILE A 16 1.93 25.98 8.61
C ILE A 16 2.89 25.16 7.72
N ARG A 17 2.81 23.82 7.85
CA ARG A 17 3.33 22.88 6.85
C ARG A 17 2.65 23.13 5.50
N ARG A 18 3.32 23.81 4.57
CA ARG A 18 2.92 23.87 3.16
C ARG A 18 3.37 22.61 2.43
N SER A 19 2.76 21.46 2.75
CA SER A 19 3.17 20.15 2.19
C SER A 19 2.30 19.64 1.05
N PHE A 20 1.40 20.44 0.48
CA PHE A 20 0.61 20.02 -0.67
C PHE A 20 1.16 20.62 -1.96
N ASP A 21 1.93 19.81 -2.68
CA ASP A 21 2.31 20.05 -4.07
C ASP A 21 1.47 19.10 -4.94
N PRO A 22 0.57 19.62 -5.79
CA PRO A 22 -0.34 18.78 -6.59
C PRO A 22 0.36 18.03 -7.73
N TYR A 23 1.60 18.40 -8.08
CA TYR A 23 2.40 17.77 -9.13
C TYR A 23 3.40 16.77 -8.56
N ARG A 24 3.79 16.94 -7.30
CA ARG A 24 4.51 15.92 -6.55
C ARG A 24 3.49 14.88 -6.11
N ARG A 25 3.30 13.80 -6.89
CA ARG A 25 2.74 12.57 -6.32
C ARG A 25 3.64 12.25 -5.12
N PRO A 26 3.16 12.36 -3.86
CA PRO A 26 3.92 11.77 -2.78
C PRO A 26 4.08 10.32 -3.21
N ALA A 27 5.32 9.79 -3.14
CA ALA A 27 5.44 8.35 -3.03
C ALA A 27 4.38 7.99 -1.99
N SER A 28 3.42 7.15 -2.39
CA SER A 28 2.45 6.67 -1.41
C SER A 28 3.28 6.28 -0.19
N PRO A 29 2.82 6.46 1.05
CA PRO A 29 3.38 5.68 2.13
C PRO A 29 3.04 4.21 1.83
N ALA A 30 3.58 3.67 0.72
CA ALA A 30 3.86 2.29 0.45
C ALA A 30 4.40 1.86 1.78
N SER A 31 3.56 1.07 2.44
CA SER A 31 3.74 0.61 3.80
C SER A 31 5.23 0.52 4.05
N LYS A 32 5.81 1.43 4.83
CA LYS A 32 7.15 1.25 5.38
C LYS A 32 6.98 0.05 6.30
N GLY A 33 7.01 -1.11 5.70
CA GLY A 33 6.24 -2.25 6.10
C GLY A 33 6.97 -3.43 5.54
N ASP A 34 7.00 -4.47 6.35
CA ASP A 34 7.83 -5.66 6.23
C ASP A 34 7.61 -6.49 4.94
N ARG A 35 6.83 -5.97 3.99
CA ARG A 35 6.29 -6.66 2.81
C ARG A 35 6.38 -5.74 1.58
N PRO A 36 7.60 -5.42 1.12
CA PRO A 36 7.78 -4.66 -0.11
C PRO A 36 7.23 -5.44 -1.31
N ILE A 37 6.63 -4.71 -2.25
CA ILE A 37 6.31 -5.15 -3.60
C ILE A 37 7.26 -4.42 -4.53
N CYS A 38 7.78 -5.08 -5.56
CA CYS A 38 8.54 -4.45 -6.62
C CYS A 38 8.10 -4.99 -7.98
N TYR A 39 8.36 -4.19 -9.01
CA TYR A 39 8.14 -4.61 -10.39
C TYR A 39 8.84 -5.94 -10.70
N GLY A 40 8.13 -6.84 -11.37
CA GLY A 40 8.62 -8.18 -11.68
C GLY A 40 8.36 -9.23 -10.59
N ASP A 41 7.94 -8.83 -9.38
CA ASP A 41 7.58 -9.79 -8.32
C ASP A 41 6.36 -10.61 -8.74
N ARG A 42 6.42 -11.93 -8.56
CA ARG A 42 5.30 -12.82 -8.84
C ARG A 42 4.32 -12.80 -7.67
N LEU A 43 3.25 -12.03 -7.80
CA LEU A 43 2.18 -11.92 -6.83
C LEU A 43 1.01 -12.83 -7.18
N PHE A 44 0.49 -13.54 -6.18
CA PHE A 44 -0.75 -14.29 -6.25
C PHE A 44 -1.79 -13.58 -5.38
N ALA A 45 -2.87 -13.12 -6.01
CA ALA A 45 -3.98 -12.46 -5.33
C ALA A 45 -5.25 -13.28 -5.50
N ARG A 46 -5.92 -13.57 -4.38
CA ARG A 46 -7.21 -14.26 -4.36
C ARG A 46 -8.19 -13.49 -3.50
N LEU A 47 -9.33 -13.16 -4.07
CA LEU A 47 -10.40 -12.46 -3.40
C LEU A 47 -11.55 -13.43 -3.11
N VAL A 48 -11.93 -13.53 -1.84
CA VAL A 48 -12.98 -14.44 -1.36
C VAL A 48 -14.11 -13.62 -0.76
N MET A 49 -15.34 -13.87 -1.20
CA MET A 49 -16.55 -13.22 -0.71
C MET A 49 -17.59 -14.29 -0.39
N HIS A 50 -18.18 -14.24 0.81
CA HIS A 50 -19.15 -15.26 1.27
C HIS A 50 -18.65 -16.71 1.12
N GLY A 51 -17.37 -16.95 1.39
CA GLY A 51 -16.75 -18.28 1.27
C GLY A 51 -16.50 -18.75 -0.17
N ARG A 52 -16.79 -17.92 -1.18
CA ARG A 52 -16.54 -18.22 -2.60
C ARG A 52 -15.42 -17.34 -3.14
N THR A 53 -14.52 -17.93 -3.90
CA THR A 53 -13.51 -17.16 -4.64
C THR A 53 -14.20 -16.39 -5.76
N VAL A 54 -14.12 -15.06 -5.72
CA VAL A 54 -14.72 -14.19 -6.75
C VAL A 54 -13.69 -13.75 -7.78
N VAL A 55 -12.43 -13.60 -7.38
CA VAL A 55 -11.32 -13.24 -8.26
C VAL A 55 -10.09 -14.01 -7.82
N GLU A 56 -9.36 -14.57 -8.78
CA GLU A 56 -8.05 -15.16 -8.56
C GLU A 56 -7.16 -14.76 -9.73
N LEU A 57 -6.00 -14.17 -9.44
CA LEU A 57 -5.09 -13.67 -10.46
C LEU A 57 -3.63 -13.75 -10.01
N THR A 58 -2.74 -13.89 -11.00
CA THR A 58 -1.30 -13.82 -10.82
C THR A 58 -0.79 -12.59 -11.56
N VAL A 59 -0.04 -11.72 -10.89
CA VAL A 59 0.48 -10.46 -11.45
C VAL A 59 1.99 -10.41 -11.27
N ASN A 60 2.69 -9.91 -12.28
CA ASN A 60 4.13 -9.65 -12.24
C ASN A 60 4.50 -8.20 -12.59
N SER A 61 3.53 -7.38 -13.01
CA SER A 61 3.72 -6.04 -13.54
C SER A 61 3.21 -4.94 -12.61
N VAL A 62 3.41 -5.10 -11.29
CA VAL A 62 3.02 -4.09 -10.28
C VAL A 62 4.21 -3.65 -9.45
N ASN A 63 4.35 -2.34 -9.27
CA ASN A 63 5.38 -1.72 -8.44
C ASN A 63 4.98 -1.66 -6.97
N ASP A 64 3.69 -1.47 -6.70
CA ASP A 64 3.18 -1.17 -5.37
C ASP A 64 1.83 -1.83 -5.10
N LEU A 65 1.46 -1.90 -3.82
CA LEU A 65 0.16 -2.41 -3.39
C LEU A 65 -1.00 -1.59 -3.98
N SER A 66 -0.83 -0.27 -4.15
CA SER A 66 -1.85 0.62 -4.73
C SER A 66 -2.20 0.26 -6.18
N GLU A 67 -1.21 -0.14 -6.98
CA GLU A 67 -1.44 -0.58 -8.36
C GLU A 67 -2.20 -1.91 -8.39
N LEU A 68 -1.83 -2.84 -7.52
CA LEU A 68 -2.56 -4.10 -7.34
C LEU A 68 -4.01 -3.88 -6.92
N TRP A 69 -4.27 -2.93 -6.01
CA TRP A 69 -5.64 -2.56 -5.63
C TRP A 69 -6.44 -2.02 -6.82
N GLY A 70 -5.81 -1.22 -7.68
CA GLY A 70 -6.42 -0.73 -8.91
C GLY A 70 -6.80 -1.87 -9.86
N GLU A 71 -5.90 -2.83 -10.04
CA GLU A 71 -6.12 -4.04 -10.85
C GLU A 71 -7.31 -4.86 -10.30
N LEU A 72 -7.28 -5.16 -9.00
CA LEU A 72 -8.35 -5.92 -8.34
C LEU A 72 -9.71 -5.22 -8.48
N ARG A 73 -9.77 -3.89 -8.29
CA ARG A 73 -11.01 -3.13 -8.47
C ARG A 73 -11.53 -3.15 -9.91
N ARG A 74 -10.63 -3.13 -10.91
CA ARG A 74 -11.00 -3.26 -12.32
C ARG A 74 -11.63 -4.62 -12.62
N HIS A 75 -11.08 -5.69 -12.04
CA HIS A 75 -11.65 -7.04 -12.18
C HIS A 75 -12.96 -7.24 -11.40
N CYS A 76 -13.15 -6.53 -10.29
CA CYS A 76 -14.34 -6.64 -9.45
C CYS A 76 -15.49 -5.70 -9.84
N ARG A 77 -15.49 -5.14 -11.06
CA ARG A 77 -16.58 -4.26 -11.51
C ARG A 77 -17.92 -5.00 -11.45
N GLY A 78 -18.93 -4.35 -10.87
CA GLY A 78 -20.27 -4.92 -10.67
C GLY A 78 -20.41 -5.81 -9.42
N ILE A 79 -19.32 -6.08 -8.69
CA ILE A 79 -19.36 -6.81 -7.43
C ILE A 79 -19.46 -5.82 -6.26
N ARG A 80 -20.37 -6.08 -5.32
CA ARG A 80 -20.55 -5.27 -4.10
C ARG A 80 -20.41 -6.16 -2.87
N GLY A 81 -19.75 -5.65 -1.84
CA GLY A 81 -19.72 -6.28 -0.52
C GLY A 81 -18.32 -6.32 0.08
N LEU A 82 -18.25 -6.94 1.25
CA LEU A 82 -16.98 -7.13 1.96
C LEU A 82 -16.33 -8.44 1.51
N ALA A 83 -15.12 -8.34 0.98
CA ALA A 83 -14.32 -9.48 0.56
C ALA A 83 -13.03 -9.58 1.37
N LYS A 84 -12.46 -10.78 1.43
CA LYS A 84 -11.13 -11.06 1.99
C LYS A 84 -10.13 -11.22 0.85
N LEU A 85 -9.14 -10.35 0.80
CA LEU A 85 -8.00 -10.45 -0.10
C LEU A 85 -6.91 -11.27 0.56
N TYR A 86 -6.54 -12.37 -0.07
CA TYR A 86 -5.33 -13.14 0.20
C TYR A 86 -4.28 -12.75 -0.84
N LEU A 87 -3.15 -12.21 -0.38
CA LEU A 87 -2.05 -11.81 -1.25
C LEU A 87 -0.78 -12.55 -0.83
N ARG A 88 -0.10 -13.18 -1.78
CA ARG A 88 1.19 -13.85 -1.58
C ARG A 88 2.20 -13.34 -2.59
N ASN A 89 3.35 -12.90 -2.13
CA ASN A 89 4.51 -12.62 -2.97
C ASN A 89 5.39 -13.86 -3.02
N ALA A 90 5.38 -14.58 -4.13
CA ALA A 90 6.18 -15.79 -4.28
C ALA A 90 7.67 -15.50 -4.49
N SER A 91 8.01 -14.34 -5.08
CA SER A 91 9.40 -13.92 -5.26
C SER A 91 10.08 -13.57 -3.93
N ARG A 92 9.33 -12.97 -3.00
CA ARG A 92 9.86 -12.49 -1.70
C ARG A 92 9.46 -13.33 -0.49
N GLY A 93 8.66 -14.38 -0.69
CA GLY A 93 8.36 -15.37 0.35
C GLY A 93 7.38 -14.93 1.44
N TRP A 94 6.65 -13.82 1.28
CA TRP A 94 5.68 -13.35 2.26
C TRP A 94 4.23 -13.51 1.78
N SER A 95 3.30 -13.56 2.73
CA SER A 95 1.86 -13.51 2.47
C SER A 95 1.16 -12.55 3.43
N MET A 96 -0.01 -12.07 3.02
CA MET A 96 -0.86 -11.21 3.83
C MET A 96 -2.34 -11.44 3.53
N GLU A 97 -3.16 -11.15 4.52
CA GLU A 97 -4.61 -11.08 4.36
C GLU A 97 -5.07 -9.66 4.67
N ARG A 98 -5.97 -9.13 3.84
CA ARG A 98 -6.64 -7.85 4.12
C ARG A 98 -8.12 -7.87 3.74
N PRO A 99 -8.99 -7.29 4.57
CA PRO A 99 -10.36 -7.02 4.15
C PRO A 99 -10.37 -5.96 3.04
N MET A 100 -11.26 -6.13 2.05
CA MET A 100 -11.48 -5.24 0.93
C MET A 100 -12.97 -4.97 0.80
N MET A 101 -13.37 -3.70 0.88
CA MET A 101 -14.74 -3.30 0.53
C MET A 101 -14.83 -3.08 -0.99
N LEU A 102 -15.72 -3.83 -1.64
CA LEU A 102 -16.07 -3.67 -3.05
C LEU A 102 -17.31 -2.80 -3.16
N TYR A 103 -17.24 -1.80 -4.03
CA TYR A 103 -18.34 -0.90 -4.33
C TYR A 103 -18.80 -1.15 -5.77
N PRO A 104 -20.11 -1.07 -6.05
CA PRO A 104 -20.58 -1.02 -7.43
C PRO A 104 -19.95 0.22 -8.09
N ALA A 105 -19.33 0.02 -9.25
CA ALA A 105 -18.70 1.07 -10.05
C ALA A 105 -19.75 1.95 -10.73
#